data_AF-A0A350YM58-F1
#
_entry.id   AF-A0A350YM58-F1
#
_cell.length_a   1.000
_cell.length_b   1.000
_cell.length_c   1.000
_cell.angle_alpha   90.00
_cell.angle_beta   90.00
_cell.angle_gamma   90.00
#
_symmetry.space_group_name_H-M   'P 1'
#
loop_
_entity.id
_entity.type
_entity.pdbx_description
1 polymer ?
#
loop_
_entity_poly.entity_id
_entity_poly.type
_entity_poly.pdbx_seq_one_letter_code
_entity_poly.pdbx_strand_id
1 'polypeptide(L)' 'MGKLQQIQDFIASEPIAMAGVSRDPKKFGFAAFRELKEKGMNIIPVNPYATEIHG' A
#
# COMPACT_ATOMS: atom_id res chain seq x y z
N MET A 1 -8.09 -13.76 -20.50
CA MET A 1 -8.85 -14.15 -19.29
C MET A 1 -7.84 -14.35 -18.18
N GLY A 2 -7.80 -13.48 -17.16
CA GLY A 2 -6.96 -13.73 -15.98
C GLY A 2 -7.54 -14.90 -15.19
N LYS A 3 -6.75 -15.94 -14.95
CA LYS A 3 -7.20 -17.08 -14.11
C LYS A 3 -7.22 -16.64 -12.65
N LEU A 4 -8.16 -17.15 -11.85
CA LEU A 4 -8.27 -16.84 -10.42
C LEU A 4 -6.92 -16.99 -9.68
N GLN A 5 -6.13 -17.99 -10.05
CA GLN A 5 -4.79 -18.21 -9.52
C GLN A 5 -3.87 -16.99 -9.71
N GLN A 6 -3.86 -16.38 -10.90
CA GLN A 6 -3.00 -15.22 -11.18
C GLN A 6 -3.39 -14.00 -10.34
N ILE A 7 -4.68 -13.84 -10.04
CA ILE A 7 -5.17 -12.77 -9.15
C ILE A 7 -4.68 -13.03 -7.74
N GLN A 8 -4.80 -14.26 -7.24
CA GLN A 8 -4.33 -14.63 -5.91
C GLN A 8 -2.82 -14.47 -5.78
N ASP A 9 -2.06 -14.92 -6.77
CA ASP A 9 -0.59 -14.79 -6.81
C ASP A 9 -0.17 -13.31 -6.79
N PHE A 10 -0.90 -12.45 -7.51
CA PHE A 10 -0.65 -11.01 -7.51
C PHE A 10 -0.91 -10.38 -6.14
N ILE A 11 -2.05 -10.70 -5.50
CA ILE A 11 -2.41 -10.14 -4.20
C ILE A 11 -1.48 -10.65 -3.08
N ALA A 12 -1.00 -11.89 -3.18
CA ALA A 12 -0.07 -12.50 -2.23
C ALA A 12 1.38 -12.03 -2.39
N SER A 13 1.69 -11.21 -3.41
CA SER A 13 3.03 -10.72 -3.68
C SER A 13 3.43 -9.63 -2.68
N GLU A 14 4.04 -10.02 -1.57
CA GLU A 14 4.54 -9.11 -0.54
C GLU A 14 6.08 -9.00 -0.55
N PRO A 15 6.67 -7.84 -0.18
CA PRO A 15 6.00 -6.57 0.15
C PRO A 15 5.48 -5.83 -1.09
N ILE A 16 4.41 -5.04 -0.91
CA ILE A 16 3.81 -4.22 -1.97
C ILE A 16 4.27 -2.77 -1.83
N ALA A 17 4.87 -2.21 -2.87
CA ALA A 17 5.20 -0.77 -2.91
C ALA A 17 3.98 0.05 -3.35
N MET A 18 3.56 1.02 -2.53
CA MET A 18 2.43 1.90 -2.83
C MET A 18 2.90 3.31 -3.15
N ALA A 19 2.86 3.69 -4.44
CA ALA A 19 3.20 5.03 -4.88
C ALA A 19 2.10 6.05 -4.59
N GLY A 20 2.47 7.25 -4.14
CA GLY A 20 1.53 8.35 -3.90
C GLY A 20 0.95 8.38 -2.49
N VAL A 21 1.47 7.59 -1.56
CA VAL A 21 1.15 7.74 -0.14
C VAL A 21 1.67 9.09 0.35
N SER A 22 0.89 9.79 1.18
CA SER A 22 1.26 11.07 1.76
C SER A 22 1.27 10.99 3.27
N ARG A 23 2.02 11.87 3.95
CA ARG A 23 1.92 12.09 5.40
C ARG A 23 0.64 12.82 5.82
N ASP A 24 -0.03 13.50 4.87
CA ASP A 24 -1.26 14.24 5.15
C ASP A 24 -2.43 13.26 5.28
N PRO A 25 -3.07 13.16 6.47
CA PRO A 25 -4.14 12.21 6.72
C PRO A 25 -5.42 12.49 5.93
N LYS A 26 -5.56 13.69 5.34
CA LYS A 26 -6.70 14.06 4.51
C LYS A 26 -6.60 13.52 3.08
N LYS A 27 -5.40 13.08 2.65
CA LYS A 27 -5.21 12.56 1.30
C LYS A 27 -5.62 11.10 1.20
N PHE A 28 -6.24 10.75 0.09
CA PHE A 28 -6.67 9.38 -0.20
C PHE A 28 -5.52 8.36 -0.04
N GLY A 29 -4.32 8.70 -0.53
CA GLY A 29 -3.15 7.83 -0.44
C GLY A 29 -2.79 7.44 1.00
N PHE A 30 -3.00 8.33 1.98
CA PHE A 30 -2.80 8.01 3.39
C PHE A 30 -3.91 7.09 3.92
N ALA A 31 -5.17 7.38 3.61
CA ALA A 31 -6.30 6.58 4.06
C ALA A 31 -6.22 5.12 3.56
N ALA A 32 -5.93 4.94 2.27
CA ALA A 32 -5.76 3.62 1.67
C ALA A 32 -4.53 2.88 2.24
N PHE A 33 -3.39 3.55 2.40
CA PHE A 33 -2.20 2.95 3.02
C PHE A 33 -2.47 2.46 4.45
N ARG A 34 -3.12 3.30 5.27
CA ARG A 34 -3.46 2.97 6.65
C ARG A 34 -4.34 1.73 6.73
N GLU A 35 -5.43 1.72 5.97
CA GLU A 35 -6.38 0.60 5.94
C GLU A 35 -5.72 -0.72 5.53
N LEU A 36 -4.85 -0.71 4.52
CA LEU A 36 -4.14 -1.91 4.06
C LEU A 36 -3.12 -2.40 5.11
N LYS A 37 -2.39 -1.47 5.74
CA LYS A 37 -1.45 -1.80 6.84
C LYS A 37 -2.19 -2.35 8.06
N GLU A 38 -3.34 -1.77 8.44
CA GLU A 38 -4.20 -2.25 9.53
C GLU A 38 -4.80 -3.64 9.25
N LYS A 39 -5.02 -3.99 7.99
CA LYS A 39 -5.41 -5.34 7.54
C LYS A 39 -4.28 -6.37 7.56
N GLY A 40 -3.07 -5.98 7.96
CA GLY A 40 -1.91 -6.85 8.06
C GLY A 40 -1.16 -7.05 6.75
N MET A 41 -1.47 -6.28 5.69
CA MET A 41 -0.72 -6.36 4.45
C MET A 41 0.64 -5.68 4.60
N ASN A 42 1.66 -6.29 4.01
CA ASN A 42 3.02 -5.74 4.01
C ASN A 42 3.17 -4.64 2.94
N ILE A 43 2.77 -3.40 3.26
CA ILE A 43 2.81 -2.25 2.36
C ILE A 43 3.99 -1.32 2.67
N ILE A 44 4.79 -1.00 1.66
CA ILE A 44 5.88 -0.02 1.71
C ILE A 44 5.40 1.29 1.06
N PRO A 45 5.23 2.39 1.82
CA PRO A 45 4.76 3.65 1.27
C PRO A 45 5.87 4.35 0.47
N VAL A 46 5.56 4.83 -0.73
CA VAL A 46 6.49 5.55 -1.61
C VAL A 46 6.04 6.99 -1.78
N ASN A 47 6.86 7.91 -1.28
CA ASN A 47 6.70 9.35 -1.40
C ASN A 47 8.07 10.01 -1.68
N PRO A 48 8.20 10.90 -2.67
CA PRO A 48 9.48 11.52 -3.00
C PRO A 48 10.08 12.40 -1.89
N TYR A 49 9.27 12.87 -0.95
CA TYR A 49 9.62 13.91 0.02
C TYR A 49 9.42 13.50 1.47
N ALA A 50 8.90 12.29 1.73
CA ALA A 50 8.67 11.80 3.08
C ALA A 50 9.72 10.75 3.44
N THR A 51 10.38 10.95 4.58
CA THR A 51 11.33 9.99 5.15
C THR A 51 10.63 8.93 6.01
N GLU A 52 9.42 9.22 6.48
CA GLU A 52 8.58 8.34 7.29
C GLU A 52 7.11 8.66 7.01
N ILE A 53 6.24 7.64 7.01
CA ILE A 53 4.79 7.78 6.91
C ILE A 53 4.12 6.77 7.84
N HIS A 54 3.37 7.28 8.81
CA HIS A 54 2.55 6.47 9.74
C HIS A 54 3.37 5.53 10.64
N GLY A 55 4.40 6.11 11.28
CA GLY A 55 5.40 5.40 12.08
C GLY A 55 6.18 4.39 11.26
#